data_AF-A0A534W6G5-F1
#
_entry.id   AF-A0A534W6G5-F1
#
_cell.length_a   1.000
_cell.length_b   1.000
_cell.length_c   1.000
_cell.angle_alpha   90.00
_cell.angle_beta   90.00
_cell.angle_gamma   90.00
#
_symmetry.space_group_name_H-M   'P 1'
#
loop_
_entity.id
_entity.type
_entity.pdbx_description
1 polymer ?
#
loop_
_entity_poly.entity_id
_entity_poly.type
_entity_poly.pdbx_seq_one_letter_code
_entity_poly.pdbx_strand_id
1 'polypeptide(L)'
;MSLWVAPAAALAVAWLWFLARGKAPGAVKRLAFRATLLAVLAGLLVLASARGVFARTSGGFQIALLLALVAVELGYLYTTRFCPRCGFMVRNLKAAACPRCGAPLPRHGMTSELRRPATTETRRGRNGAE
;
A
#
# COMPACT_ATOMS: atom_id res chain seq x y z
N MET A 1 -5.88 23.78 23.39
CA MET A 1 -5.15 22.80 22.55
C MET A 1 -5.57 21.41 22.98
N SER A 2 -6.22 20.66 22.08
CA SER A 2 -6.90 19.40 22.42
C SER A 2 -5.91 18.34 22.93
N LEU A 3 -6.04 17.95 24.20
CA LEU A 3 -5.29 16.88 24.87
C LEU A 3 -5.32 15.53 24.12
N TRP A 4 -6.23 15.38 23.17
CA TRP A 4 -6.42 14.20 22.33
C TRP A 4 -5.49 14.11 21.11
N VAL A 5 -4.82 15.19 20.71
CA VAL A 5 -3.95 15.17 19.52
C VAL A 5 -2.71 14.32 19.74
N ALA A 6 -2.10 14.43 20.92
CA ALA A 6 -0.90 13.66 21.29
C ALA A 6 -1.14 12.13 21.29
N PRO A 7 -2.17 11.58 21.97
CA PRO A 7 -2.42 10.15 21.94
C PRO A 7 -2.84 9.66 20.55
N ALA A 8 -3.60 10.45 19.79
CA ALA A 8 -3.97 10.11 18.41
C ALA A 8 -2.73 10.03 17.49
N ALA A 9 -1.81 10.98 17.60
CA ALA A 9 -0.56 10.95 16.85
C ALA A 9 0.32 9.75 17.23
N ALA A 10 0.43 9.44 18.53
CA ALA A 10 1.18 8.27 19.01
C ALA A 10 0.59 6.96 18.47
N LEU A 11 -0.74 6.80 18.47
CA LEU A 11 -1.41 5.64 17.89
C LEU A 11 -1.19 5.53 16.38
N ALA A 12 -1.23 6.66 15.64
CA ALA A 12 -0.95 6.66 14.21
C ALA A 12 0.49 6.22 13.92
N VAL A 13 1.47 6.69 14.70
CA VAL A 13 2.87 6.28 14.57
C VAL A 13 3.04 4.80 14.90
N ALA A 14 2.43 4.32 15.99
CA ALA A 14 2.46 2.91 16.37
C ALA A 14 1.84 2.01 15.29
N TRP A 15 0.73 2.44 14.69
CA TRP A 15 0.08 1.74 13.59
C TRP A 15 0.97 1.67 12.34
N LEU A 16 1.56 2.79 11.94
CA LEU A 16 2.50 2.84 10.81
C LEU A 16 3.73 1.96 11.06
N TRP A 17 4.25 1.97 12.28
CA TRP A 17 5.35 1.11 12.68
C TRP A 17 4.98 -0.38 12.61
N PHE A 18 3.77 -0.74 13.07
CA PHE A 18 3.23 -2.09 12.95
C PHE A 18 3.09 -2.53 11.48
N LEU A 19 2.54 -1.68 10.62
CA LEU A 19 2.44 -1.94 9.19
C LEU A 19 3.83 -2.15 8.55
N ALA A 20 4.79 -1.30 8.89
CA ALA A 20 6.14 -1.35 8.33
C ALA A 20 6.96 -2.56 8.82
N ARG A 21 7.02 -2.79 10.14
CA ARG A 21 7.97 -3.71 10.79
C ARG A 21 7.34 -4.84 11.60
N GLY A 22 6.06 -4.72 11.96
CA GLY A 22 5.33 -5.73 12.73
C GLY A 22 5.36 -7.11 12.08
N LYS A 23 5.23 -8.16 12.90
CA LYS A 23 5.15 -9.55 12.42
C LYS A 23 3.68 -9.92 12.27
N ALA A 24 3.23 -10.02 11.03
CA ALA A 24 1.89 -10.53 10.68
C ALA A 24 1.93 -11.10 9.26
N PRO A 25 0.99 -11.99 8.88
CA PRO A 25 0.91 -12.49 7.52
C PRO A 25 0.77 -11.34 6.51
N GLY A 26 1.46 -11.42 5.36
CA GLY A 26 1.42 -10.35 4.36
C GLY A 26 0.01 -10.05 3.83
N ALA A 27 -0.89 -11.04 3.84
CA ALA A 27 -2.31 -10.86 3.49
C ALA A 27 -3.05 -9.96 4.48
N VAL A 28 -2.87 -10.17 5.78
CA VAL A 28 -3.47 -9.35 6.84
C VAL A 28 -2.98 -7.91 6.73
N LYS A 29 -1.68 -7.72 6.50
CA LYS A 29 -1.11 -6.37 6.32
C LYS A 29 -1.60 -5.66 5.06
N ARG A 30 -1.80 -6.39 3.96
CA ARG A 30 -2.45 -5.85 2.76
C ARG A 30 -3.86 -5.37 3.04
N LEU A 31 -4.66 -6.18 3.74
CA LEU A 31 -6.03 -5.82 4.11
C LEU A 31 -6.05 -4.62 5.06
N ALA A 32 -5.21 -4.63 6.09
CA ALA A 32 -5.07 -3.53 7.05
C ALA A 32 -4.65 -2.22 6.37
N PHE A 33 -3.71 -2.28 5.42
CA PHE A 33 -3.28 -1.13 4.64
C PHE A 33 -4.41 -0.57 3.76
N ARG A 34 -5.17 -1.45 3.07
CA ARG A 34 -6.35 -1.06 2.29
C ARG A 34 -7.41 -0.39 3.16
N ALA A 35 -7.72 -0.98 4.31
CA ALA A 35 -8.65 -0.40 5.27
C ALA A 35 -8.17 0.95 5.79
N THR A 36 -6.86 1.10 6.04
CA THR A 36 -6.27 2.38 6.47
C THR A 36 -6.42 3.45 5.39
N LEU A 37 -6.17 3.13 4.13
CA LEU A 37 -6.37 4.07 3.02
C LEU A 37 -7.85 4.51 2.94
N LEU A 38 -8.78 3.55 2.88
CA LEU A 38 -10.21 3.85 2.86
C LEU A 38 -10.67 4.70 4.05
N ALA A 39 -10.14 4.43 5.25
CA ALA A 39 -10.44 5.23 6.44
C ALA A 39 -9.90 6.67 6.33
N VAL A 40 -8.68 6.84 5.78
CA VAL A 40 -8.12 8.18 5.51
C VAL A 40 -8.93 8.90 4.45
N LEU A 41 -9.33 8.22 3.36
CA LEU A 41 -10.20 8.77 2.32
C LEU A 41 -11.52 9.26 2.92
N ALA A 42 -12.22 8.40 3.65
CA ALA A 42 -13.47 8.74 4.30
C ALA A 42 -13.30 9.91 5.28
N GLY A 43 -12.23 9.91 6.09
CA GLY A 43 -11.92 11.00 7.00
C GLY A 43 -11.69 12.34 6.28
N LEU A 44 -10.95 12.33 5.17
CA LEU A 44 -10.71 13.52 4.34
C LEU A 44 -12.01 14.02 3.71
N LEU A 45 -12.87 13.13 3.21
CA LEU A 45 -14.16 13.49 2.64
C LEU A 45 -15.10 14.10 3.69
N VAL A 46 -15.20 13.48 4.87
CA VAL A 46 -16.00 14.01 5.99
C VAL A 46 -15.49 15.40 6.40
N LEU A 47 -14.17 15.57 6.50
CA LEU A 47 -13.56 16.85 6.86
C LEU A 47 -13.77 17.93 5.79
N ALA A 48 -13.67 17.57 4.51
CA ALA A 48 -13.94 18.46 3.39
C ALA A 48 -15.42 18.89 3.35
N SER A 49 -16.34 17.97 3.61
CA SER A 49 -17.78 18.25 3.72
C SER A 49 -18.09 19.15 4.92
N ALA A 50 -17.56 18.83 6.10
CA ALA A 50 -17.76 19.62 7.32
C ALA A 50 -17.23 21.05 7.19
N ARG A 51 -16.15 21.26 6.42
CA ARG A 51 -15.61 22.59 6.11
C ARG A 51 -16.29 23.30 4.94
N GLY A 52 -17.28 22.67 4.32
CA GLY A 52 -18.01 23.25 3.19
C GLY A 52 -17.14 23.48 1.96
N VAL A 53 -16.09 22.67 1.75
CA VAL A 53 -15.22 22.75 0.57
C VAL A 53 -16.04 22.46 -0.69
N PHE A 54 -16.92 21.46 -0.63
CA PHE A 54 -17.80 21.10 -1.74
C PHE A 54 -18.86 22.17 -2.01
N ALA A 55 -19.42 22.82 -0.98
CA ALA A 55 -20.41 23.88 -1.16
C ALA A 55 -19.86 25.15 -1.83
N ARG A 56 -18.54 25.37 -1.81
CA ARG A 56 -17.86 26.58 -2.31
C ARG A 56 -17.11 26.37 -3.63
N THR A 57 -17.15 25.18 -4.21
CA THR A 57 -16.34 24.81 -5.40
C THR A 57 -17.22 24.39 -6.57
N SER A 58 -16.75 24.65 -7.79
CA SER A 58 -17.44 24.21 -9.01
C SER A 58 -17.41 22.69 -9.11
N GLY A 59 -18.45 22.10 -9.73
CA GLY A 59 -18.54 20.64 -9.88
C GLY A 59 -17.31 20.01 -10.56
N GLY A 60 -16.71 20.72 -11.53
CA GLY A 60 -15.47 20.28 -12.19
C GLY A 60 -14.28 20.18 -11.22
N PHE A 61 -14.14 21.13 -10.29
CA PHE A 61 -13.09 21.08 -9.26
C PHE A 61 -13.33 19.92 -8.29
N GLN A 62 -14.58 19.66 -7.91
CA GLN A 62 -14.93 18.54 -7.03
C GLN A 62 -14.53 17.19 -7.67
N ILE A 63 -14.84 17.00 -8.96
CA ILE A 63 -14.47 15.80 -9.71
C ILE A 63 -12.94 15.67 -9.78
N ALA A 64 -12.23 16.75 -10.12
CA ALA A 64 -10.77 16.75 -10.19
C ALA A 64 -10.13 16.39 -8.84
N LEU A 65 -10.67 16.94 -7.74
CA LEU A 65 -10.20 16.65 -6.39
C LEU A 65 -10.42 15.18 -6.01
N LEU A 66 -11.60 14.62 -6.31
CA LEU A 66 -11.90 13.21 -6.07
C LEU A 66 -11.00 12.29 -6.88
N LEU A 67 -10.79 12.60 -8.17
CA LEU A 67 -9.89 11.85 -9.04
C LEU A 67 -8.45 11.90 -8.52
N ALA A 68 -7.98 13.06 -8.08
CA ALA A 68 -6.65 13.19 -7.48
C ALA A 68 -6.51 12.34 -6.22
N LEU A 69 -7.53 12.34 -5.34
CA LEU A 69 -7.54 11.54 -4.12
C LEU A 69 -7.45 10.03 -4.43
N VAL A 70 -8.29 9.56 -5.36
CA VAL A 70 -8.31 8.17 -5.82
C VAL A 70 -6.98 7.78 -6.48
N ALA A 71 -6.42 8.65 -7.32
CA ALA A 71 -5.14 8.40 -7.98
C ALA A 71 -4.00 8.22 -6.97
N VAL A 72 -3.96 9.02 -5.91
CA VAL A 72 -3.00 8.89 -4.82
C VAL A 72 -3.17 7.54 -4.11
N GLU A 73 -4.41 7.15 -3.77
CA GLU A 73 -4.67 5.84 -3.14
C GLU A 73 -4.21 4.67 -4.00
N LEU A 74 -4.56 4.69 -5.29
CA LEU A 74 -4.15 3.66 -6.25
C LEU A 74 -2.63 3.60 -6.39
N GLY A 75 -1.97 4.76 -6.41
CA GLY A 75 -0.51 4.84 -6.41
C GLY A 75 0.11 4.16 -5.18
N TYR A 76 -0.44 4.39 -3.99
CA TYR A 76 0.00 3.72 -2.77
C TYR A 76 -0.25 2.21 -2.79
N LEU A 77 -1.43 1.78 -3.24
CA LEU A 77 -1.77 0.37 -3.39
C LEU A 77 -0.90 -0.36 -4.42
N TYR A 78 -0.47 0.34 -5.47
CA TYR A 78 0.39 -0.21 -6.50
C TYR A 78 1.85 -0.34 -6.03
N THR A 79 2.37 0.69 -5.37
CA THR A 79 3.78 0.79 -4.99
C THR A 79 4.13 0.04 -3.70
N THR A 80 3.17 -0.08 -2.78
CA THR A 80 3.39 -0.69 -1.47
C THR A 80 3.17 -2.21 -1.50
N ARG A 81 4.25 -2.96 -1.30
CA ARG A 81 4.23 -4.43 -1.31
C ARG A 81 4.46 -4.97 0.09
N PHE A 82 3.81 -6.08 0.42
CA PHE A 82 4.04 -6.81 1.67
C PHE A 82 4.60 -8.19 1.37
N CYS A 83 5.68 -8.56 2.06
CA CYS A 83 6.24 -9.89 1.97
C CYS A 83 5.21 -10.91 2.47
N PRO A 84 4.86 -11.96 1.69
CA PRO A 84 3.90 -12.96 2.12
C PRO A 84 4.40 -13.78 3.31
N ARG A 85 5.73 -13.98 3.43
CA ARG A 85 6.34 -14.82 4.46
C ARG A 85 6.52 -14.11 5.81
N CYS A 86 7.08 -12.89 5.81
CA CYS A 86 7.40 -12.18 7.05
C CYS A 86 6.60 -10.88 7.28
N GLY A 87 5.74 -10.50 6.35
CA GLY A 87 4.92 -9.29 6.46
C GLY A 87 5.67 -7.97 6.34
N PHE A 88 6.96 -7.98 5.97
CA PHE A 88 7.74 -6.75 5.83
C PHE A 88 7.21 -5.90 4.66
N MET A 89 7.03 -4.60 4.91
CA MET A 89 6.57 -3.62 3.92
C MET A 89 7.75 -3.17 3.04
N VAL A 90 7.56 -3.19 1.72
CA VAL A 90 8.57 -2.79 0.73
C VAL A 90 7.91 -1.85 -0.29
N ARG A 91 8.43 -0.63 -0.43
CA ARG A 91 7.92 0.38 -1.38
C ARG A 91 8.68 0.46 -2.71
N ASN A 92 9.86 -0.14 -2.79
CA ASN A 92 10.67 -0.14 -4.01
C ASN A 92 10.26 -1.30 -4.91
N LEU A 93 9.67 -1.06 -6.09
CA LEU A 93 9.21 -2.11 -7.02
C LEU A 93 10.35 -2.94 -7.66
N LYS A 94 11.59 -2.42 -7.70
CA LYS A 94 12.73 -3.10 -8.33
C LYS A 94 13.17 -4.36 -7.57
N ALA A 95 12.99 -4.38 -6.24
CA ALA A 95 13.40 -5.50 -5.41
C ALA A 95 12.58 -6.77 -5.74
N ALA A 96 13.26 -7.86 -6.12
CA ALA A 96 12.62 -9.14 -6.40
C ALA A 96 12.43 -10.00 -5.14
N ALA A 97 13.27 -9.80 -4.12
CA ALA A 97 13.26 -10.54 -2.86
C ALA A 97 13.08 -9.61 -1.66
N CYS A 98 12.52 -10.15 -0.58
CA CYS A 98 12.33 -9.43 0.67
C CYS A 98 13.69 -9.22 1.36
N PRO A 99 14.05 -7.97 1.73
CA PRO A 99 15.33 -7.69 2.39
C PRO A 99 15.44 -8.29 3.80
N ARG A 100 14.31 -8.69 4.40
CA ARG A 100 14.27 -9.27 5.75
C ARG A 100 14.41 -10.78 5.77
N CYS A 101 13.82 -11.50 4.81
CA CYS A 101 13.75 -12.96 4.84
C CYS A 101 14.09 -13.66 3.52
N GLY A 102 14.49 -12.90 2.48
CA GLY A 102 14.87 -13.44 1.18
C GLY A 102 13.73 -13.98 0.32
N ALA A 103 12.50 -14.08 0.84
CA ALA A 103 11.37 -14.61 0.10
C ALA A 103 11.03 -13.74 -1.13
N PRO A 104 10.58 -14.32 -2.25
CA PRO A 104 10.16 -13.57 -3.42
C PRO A 104 9.04 -12.59 -3.07
N LEU A 105 9.11 -11.39 -3.65
CA LEU A 105 8.10 -10.35 -3.51
C LEU A 105 7.13 -10.41 -4.70
N PRO A 106 5.87 -9.98 -4.49
CA PRO A 106 4.93 -9.82 -5.59
C PRO A 106 5.40 -8.72 -6.57
N ARG A 107 4.92 -8.76 -7.81
CA ARG A 107 5.26 -7.74 -8.82
C ARG A 107 4.86 -6.33 -8.40
N HIS A 108 3.63 -6.16 -7.91
CA HIS A 108 3.10 -4.91 -7.39
C HIS A 108 2.24 -5.16 -6.14
N GLY A 109 1.86 -4.09 -5.44
CA GLY A 109 1.16 -4.18 -4.15
C GLY A 109 -0.25 -4.76 -4.21
N MET A 110 -0.87 -4.72 -5.39
CA MET A 110 -2.23 -5.22 -5.61
C MET A 110 -2.29 -6.72 -5.92
N THR A 111 -1.20 -7.37 -6.32
CA THR A 111 -1.19 -8.80 -6.66
C THR A 111 -0.51 -9.66 -5.59
N SER A 112 -0.98 -10.90 -5.48
CA SER A 112 -0.29 -12.00 -4.76
C SER A 112 0.71 -12.73 -5.65
N GLU A 113 0.70 -12.48 -6.96
CA GLU A 113 1.55 -13.14 -7.93
C GLU A 113 3.02 -12.79 -7.69
N LEU A 114 3.78 -13.81 -7.32
CA LEU A 114 5.20 -13.70 -7.01
C LEU A 114 5.99 -13.44 -8.29
N ARG A 115 6.99 -12.55 -8.20
CA ARG A 115 7.95 -12.39 -9.28
C ARG A 115 8.74 -13.70 -9.41
N ARG A 116 8.52 -14.45 -10.51
CA ARG A 116 9.39 -15.60 -10.83
C ARG A 116 10.83 -15.10 -10.99
N PRO A 117 11.82 -15.73 -10.35
CA PRO A 117 13.22 -15.41 -10.59
C PRO A 117 13.56 -15.74 -12.04
N ALA A 118 14.30 -14.85 -12.71
CA ALA A 118 14.67 -14.97 -14.13
C ALA A 118 15.57 -16.19 -14.45
N THR A 119 16.01 -16.94 -13.43
CA THR A 119 16.96 -18.05 -13.56
C THR A 119 16.36 -19.36 -14.09
N THR A 120 15.05 -19.45 -14.30
CA THR A 120 14.41 -20.71 -14.74
C THR A 120 14.24 -20.83 -16.26
N GLU A 121 14.41 -19.74 -17.01
CA GLU A 121 14.09 -19.75 -18.46
C GLU A 121 15.27 -20.25 -19.31
N THR A 122 16.52 -20.01 -18.89
CA THR A 122 17.70 -20.40 -19.67
C THR A 122 17.98 -21.92 -19.64
N ARG A 123 17.42 -22.69 -18.70
CA ARG A 123 17.65 -24.15 -18.63
C ARG A 123 16.66 -24.97 -19.46
N ARG A 124 15.49 -24.42 -19.82
CA ARG A 124 14.46 -25.18 -20.55
C ARG A 124 14.63 -25.18 -22.06
N GLY A 125 15.36 -24.21 -22.61
CA GLY A 125 15.66 -24.14 -24.05
C GLY A 125 16.86 -24.99 -24.51
N ARG A 126 17.65 -25.56 -23.59
CA ARG A 126 18.85 -26.36 -23.94
C ARG A 126 18.60 -27.88 -23.96
N ASN A 127 17.50 -28.36 -23.38
CA ASN A 127 17.22 -29.81 -23.25
C ASN A 127 16.15 -30.30 -24.25
N GLY A 128 15.88 -29.56 -25.33
CA GLY A 128 14.90 -29.92 -26.36
C GLY A 128 15.50 -30.03 -27.77
N ALA A 129 16.82 -30.12 -27.86
CA ALA A 129 17.56 -30.28 -29.12
C ALA A 129 18.54 -31.45 -28.96
N GLU A 130 17.99 -32.64 -28.73
CA GLU A 130 18.65 -33.93 -29.00
C GLU A 130 17.64 -34.85 -29.67
#